data_AF-A0AA86RI18-F1
#
_entry.id   AF-A0AA86RI18-F1
#
_cell.length_a   1.000
_cell.length_b   1.000
_cell.length_c   1.000
_cell.angle_alpha   90.00
_cell.angle_beta   90.00
_cell.angle_gamma   90.00
#
_symmetry.space_group_name_H-M   'P 1'
#
loop_
_entity.id
_entity.type
_entity.pdbx_description
1 polymer ?
#
loop_
_entity_poly.entity_id
_entity_poly.type
_entity_poly.pdbx_seq_one_letter_code
_entity_poly.pdbx_strand_id
1 'polypeptide(L)'
;MDIPILCQLTPFSTIGQQHTGFLGFVQNTICKAIEPVWFDRKDAKDRKKVSELLKKRCFDEDTQCSLLVFPEGCCTNNKFSVLFKKGAFELGAEVMPVAIKYSESSNCMYQNSKKMGFMRYLISLWSQWALISDIWFMAPVQRQIDEPAEDFAHRVQLMISKQAGLIPRQWDGMLKYIQISQKMIDERHQTYAKQLGLVERGEDDEFSASMSASVQK
;
A
#
# COMPACT_ATOMS: atom_id res chain seq x y z
N MET A 1 10.70 -3.60 -5.27
CA MET A 1 11.01 -4.64 -6.27
C MET A 1 10.20 -4.46 -7.54
N ASP A 2 8.97 -4.00 -7.41
CA ASP A 2 8.05 -3.78 -8.53
C ASP A 2 8.55 -2.73 -9.52
N ILE A 3 9.22 -1.68 -9.04
CA ILE A 3 9.76 -0.60 -9.89
C ILE A 3 10.75 -1.12 -10.95
N PRO A 4 11.87 -1.81 -10.60
CA PRO A 4 12.77 -2.37 -11.60
C PRO A 4 12.09 -3.29 -12.63
N ILE A 5 11.09 -4.08 -12.21
CA ILE A 5 10.38 -5.00 -13.10
C ILE A 5 9.51 -4.21 -14.09
N LEU A 6 8.76 -3.22 -13.62
CA LEU A 6 7.93 -2.37 -14.48
C LEU A 6 8.77 -1.50 -15.42
N CYS A 7 9.92 -1.00 -14.94
CA CYS A 7 10.84 -0.21 -15.74
C CYS A 7 11.50 -1.00 -16.89
N GLN A 8 11.47 -2.34 -16.86
CA GLN A 8 11.90 -3.16 -18.02
C GLN A 8 10.92 -3.06 -19.18
N LEU A 9 9.63 -2.77 -18.91
CA LEU A 9 8.60 -2.64 -19.93
C LEU A 9 8.56 -1.21 -20.47
N THR A 10 8.46 -0.23 -19.57
CA THR A 10 8.35 1.19 -19.93
C THR A 10 8.95 2.06 -18.83
N PRO A 11 9.61 3.18 -19.17
CA PRO A 11 10.14 4.09 -18.16
C PRO A 11 9.01 4.79 -17.40
N PHE A 12 9.06 4.71 -16.08
CA PHE A 12 8.11 5.36 -15.19
C PHE A 12 8.82 6.34 -14.25
N SER A 13 8.24 7.51 -14.06
CA SER A 13 8.62 8.38 -12.94
C SER A 13 8.01 7.83 -11.66
N THR A 14 8.79 7.75 -10.59
CA THR A 14 8.36 7.12 -9.33
C THR A 14 8.39 8.11 -8.19
N ILE A 15 7.56 7.86 -7.18
CA ILE A 15 7.54 8.62 -5.94
C ILE A 15 8.27 7.83 -4.86
N GLY A 16 9.25 8.44 -4.19
CA GLY A 16 10.03 7.73 -3.17
C GLY A 16 10.52 8.61 -2.03
N GLN A 17 10.97 7.96 -0.96
CA GLN A 17 11.67 8.65 0.12
C GLN A 17 13.12 8.86 -0.27
N GLN A 18 13.63 10.07 -0.05
CA GLN A 18 15.05 10.35 -0.25
C GLN A 18 15.87 9.63 0.82
N HIS A 19 16.80 8.77 0.39
CA HIS A 19 17.77 8.17 1.29
C HIS A 19 19.05 9.01 1.32
N THR A 20 19.69 9.09 2.50
CA THR A 20 20.96 9.78 2.68
C THR A 20 22.15 8.80 2.60
N GLY A 21 23.35 9.33 2.35
CA GLY A 21 24.59 8.54 2.24
C GLY A 21 24.83 7.93 0.85
N PHE A 22 25.61 6.85 0.80
CA PHE A 22 26.00 6.18 -0.45
C PHE A 22 24.79 5.72 -1.29
N LEU A 23 23.75 5.22 -0.62
CA LEU A 23 22.51 4.80 -1.28
C LEU A 23 21.79 5.97 -1.97
N GLY A 24 21.82 7.16 -1.36
CA GLY A 24 21.27 8.38 -1.96
C GLY A 24 22.04 8.85 -3.19
N PHE A 25 23.36 8.67 -3.21
CA PHE A 25 24.18 8.99 -4.38
C PHE A 25 23.88 8.06 -5.57
N VAL A 26 23.78 6.75 -5.32
CA VAL A 26 23.43 5.75 -6.34
C VAL A 26 22.02 6.00 -6.85
N GLN A 27 21.06 6.25 -5.95
CA GLN A 27 19.68 6.57 -6.27
C GLN A 27 19.57 7.84 -7.13
N ASN A 28 20.27 8.92 -6.77
CA ASN A 28 20.28 10.15 -7.57
C ASN A 28 20.92 9.97 -8.94
N THR A 29 21.91 9.08 -9.08
CA THR A 29 22.58 8.88 -10.37
C THR A 29 21.71 8.06 -11.32
N ILE A 30 21.11 6.98 -10.82
CA ILE A 30 20.24 6.10 -11.63
C ILE A 30 18.92 6.80 -11.93
N CYS A 31 18.34 7.49 -10.96
CA CYS A 31 17.01 8.04 -11.13
C CYS A 31 16.98 9.41 -11.82
N LYS A 32 18.12 10.07 -12.06
CA LYS A 32 18.16 11.34 -12.83
C LYS A 32 17.49 11.24 -14.19
N ALA A 33 17.55 10.08 -14.85
CA ALA A 33 16.95 9.85 -16.16
C ALA A 33 15.41 9.71 -16.13
N ILE A 34 14.83 9.33 -14.99
CA ILE A 34 13.38 9.08 -14.83
C ILE A 34 12.67 10.16 -14.01
N GLU A 35 13.39 11.21 -13.61
CA GLU A 35 12.89 12.37 -12.87
C GLU A 35 11.90 12.00 -11.74
N PRO A 36 12.36 11.28 -10.71
CA PRO A 36 11.51 10.85 -9.60
C PRO A 36 11.11 12.03 -8.72
N VAL A 37 9.93 11.91 -8.11
CA VAL A 37 9.47 12.86 -7.09
C VAL A 37 9.90 12.37 -5.72
N TRP A 38 10.85 13.07 -5.10
CA TRP A 38 11.33 12.78 -3.75
C TRP A 38 10.50 13.51 -2.71
N PHE A 39 10.20 12.84 -1.59
CA PHE A 39 9.55 13.45 -0.43
C PHE A 39 10.20 12.99 0.88
N ASP A 40 10.20 13.86 1.89
CA ASP A 40 10.52 13.46 3.26
C ASP A 40 9.23 13.16 4.02
N ARG A 41 9.13 11.95 4.58
CA ARG A 41 7.98 11.53 5.40
C ARG A 41 7.88 12.31 6.71
N LYS A 42 8.97 12.95 7.16
CA LYS A 42 9.05 13.63 8.45
C LYS A 42 8.40 15.01 8.46
N ASP A 43 8.18 15.63 7.31
CA ASP A 43 7.63 16.98 7.25
C ASP A 43 6.16 16.99 6.79
N ALA A 44 5.25 17.24 7.75
CA ALA A 44 3.82 17.31 7.48
C ALA A 44 3.43 18.47 6.55
N LYS A 45 4.22 19.54 6.48
CA LYS A 45 4.00 20.68 5.57
C LYS A 45 4.32 20.33 4.11
N ASP A 46 5.12 19.30 3.88
CA ASP A 46 5.57 18.92 2.55
C ASP A 46 4.48 18.17 1.75
N ARG A 47 3.52 17.55 2.43
CA ARG A 47 2.45 16.77 1.76
C ARG A 47 1.62 17.57 0.75
N LYS A 48 1.27 18.82 1.07
CA LYS A 48 0.51 19.69 0.15
C LYS A 48 1.35 20.10 -1.05
N LYS A 49 2.62 20.47 -0.83
CA LYS A 49 3.57 20.80 -1.89
C LYS A 49 3.80 19.61 -2.83
N VAL A 50 3.94 18.41 -2.25
CA VAL A 50 4.06 17.16 -3.02
C VAL A 50 2.79 16.92 -3.84
N SER A 51 1.59 17.10 -3.27
CA SER A 51 0.36 16.93 -4.06
C SER A 51 0.24 17.94 -5.21
N GLU A 52 0.66 19.19 -5.02
CA GLU A 52 0.68 20.21 -6.07
C GLU A 52 1.71 19.87 -7.16
N LEU A 53 2.91 19.42 -6.77
CA LEU A 53 3.96 19.03 -7.69
C LEU A 53 3.57 17.78 -8.50
N LEU A 54 2.95 16.80 -7.85
CA LEU A 54 2.39 15.61 -8.53
C LEU A 54 1.29 16.01 -9.50
N LYS A 55 0.39 16.91 -9.08
CA LYS A 55 -0.66 17.42 -9.96
C LYS A 55 -0.05 18.11 -11.17
N LYS A 56 0.90 19.03 -10.96
CA LYS A 56 1.61 19.71 -12.06
C LYS A 56 2.23 18.70 -13.02
N ARG A 57 2.96 17.70 -12.49
CA ARG A 57 3.59 16.63 -13.28
C ARG A 57 2.59 15.84 -14.12
N CYS A 58 1.43 15.49 -13.56
CA CYS A 58 0.43 14.69 -14.30
C CYS A 58 -0.20 15.44 -15.48
N PHE A 59 -0.23 16.78 -15.45
CA PHE A 59 -0.84 17.61 -16.49
C PHE A 59 0.19 18.35 -17.36
N ASP A 60 1.48 18.07 -17.18
CA ASP A 60 2.56 18.72 -17.90
C ASP A 60 2.88 17.94 -19.18
N GLU A 61 2.65 18.57 -20.33
CA GLU A 61 2.83 17.97 -21.66
C GLU A 61 4.30 17.68 -21.99
N ASP A 62 5.24 18.37 -21.33
CA ASP A 62 6.68 18.19 -21.55
C ASP A 62 7.24 16.95 -20.84
N THR A 63 6.43 16.26 -20.05
CA THR A 63 6.89 15.10 -19.28
C THR A 63 6.92 13.82 -20.11
N GLN A 64 8.11 13.25 -20.27
CA GLN A 64 8.31 12.06 -21.10
C GLN A 64 7.91 10.74 -20.42
N CYS A 65 7.71 10.73 -19.10
CA CYS A 65 7.46 9.52 -18.31
C CYS A 65 6.19 9.65 -17.47
N SER A 66 5.27 8.68 -17.60
CA SER A 66 4.08 8.58 -16.76
C SER A 66 4.45 8.33 -15.30
N LEU A 67 3.62 8.83 -14.39
CA LEU A 67 3.80 8.68 -12.95
C LEU A 67 3.33 7.30 -12.46
N LEU A 68 4.23 6.53 -11.87
CA LEU A 68 3.95 5.25 -11.21
C LEU A 68 3.82 5.46 -9.70
N VAL A 69 2.64 5.11 -9.18
CA VAL A 69 2.31 5.23 -7.76
C VAL A 69 1.87 3.88 -7.21
N PHE A 70 2.39 3.53 -6.02
CA PHE A 70 1.95 2.36 -5.26
C PHE A 70 1.01 2.82 -4.14
N PRO A 71 -0.32 2.81 -4.36
CA PRO A 71 -1.28 3.39 -3.42
C PRO A 71 -1.40 2.64 -2.09
N GLU A 72 -0.95 1.38 -2.04
CA GLU A 72 -0.92 0.55 -0.84
C GLU A 72 0.21 0.95 0.13
N GLY A 73 1.27 1.62 -0.36
CA GLY A 73 2.35 2.19 0.45
C GLY A 73 3.25 1.19 1.19
N CYS A 74 3.02 -0.12 1.05
CA CYS A 74 3.78 -1.21 1.65
C CYS A 74 3.68 -2.46 0.77
N CYS A 75 4.78 -3.18 0.51
CA CYS A 75 4.67 -4.49 -0.14
C CYS A 75 3.94 -5.49 0.77
N THR A 76 2.80 -5.99 0.31
CA THR A 76 1.99 -6.97 1.04
C THR A 76 2.20 -8.38 0.50
N ASN A 77 1.51 -9.34 1.09
CA ASN A 77 1.59 -10.72 0.65
C ASN A 77 0.86 -10.85 -0.70
N ASN A 78 1.35 -11.72 -1.58
CA ASN A 78 0.75 -12.10 -2.88
C ASN A 78 -0.63 -12.81 -2.77
N LYS A 79 -1.42 -12.49 -1.75
CA LYS A 79 -2.72 -13.07 -1.41
C LYS A 79 -3.78 -12.01 -1.12
N PHE A 80 -3.38 -10.84 -0.62
CA PHE A 80 -4.30 -9.80 -0.18
C PHE A 80 -3.89 -8.47 -0.78
N SER A 81 -4.85 -7.61 -1.09
CA SER A 81 -4.61 -6.19 -1.35
C SER A 81 -5.09 -5.38 -0.14
N VAL A 82 -4.26 -4.45 0.36
CA VAL A 82 -4.64 -3.58 1.48
C VAL A 82 -5.28 -2.29 0.99
N LEU A 83 -5.83 -1.52 1.93
CA LEU A 83 -6.51 -0.28 1.65
C LEU A 83 -5.60 0.71 0.91
N PHE A 84 -6.09 1.22 -0.22
CA PHE A 84 -5.40 2.23 -1.01
C PHE A 84 -5.50 3.60 -0.35
N LYS A 85 -4.38 4.32 -0.29
CA LYS A 85 -4.33 5.68 0.25
C LYS A 85 -4.92 6.66 -0.76
N LYS A 86 -5.81 7.55 -0.30
CA LYS A 86 -6.54 8.52 -1.15
C LYS A 86 -5.67 9.57 -1.84
N GLY A 87 -4.48 9.88 -1.32
CA GLY A 87 -3.67 11.01 -1.82
C GLY A 87 -3.30 10.93 -3.31
N ALA A 88 -3.16 9.73 -3.87
CA ALA A 88 -2.90 9.55 -5.30
C ALA A 88 -4.17 9.77 -6.17
N PHE A 89 -5.34 9.49 -5.61
CA PHE A 89 -6.65 9.52 -6.29
C PHE A 89 -7.35 10.89 -6.18
N GLU A 90 -6.81 11.80 -5.35
CA GLU A 90 -7.29 13.18 -5.20
C GLU A 90 -6.77 14.13 -6.30
N LEU A 91 -5.77 13.72 -7.08
CA LEU A 91 -5.09 14.56 -8.08
C LEU A 91 -5.98 14.96 -9.27
N GLY A 92 -7.03 14.18 -9.55
CA GLY A 92 -7.94 14.39 -10.68
C GLY A 92 -7.34 13.99 -12.04
N ALA A 93 -6.27 13.21 -12.05
CA ALA A 93 -5.66 12.66 -13.25
C ALA A 93 -6.30 11.32 -13.66
N GLU A 94 -6.12 10.94 -14.93
CA GLU A 94 -6.47 9.60 -15.40
C GLU A 94 -5.62 8.54 -14.70
N VAL A 95 -6.25 7.51 -14.15
CA VAL A 95 -5.52 6.42 -13.50
C VAL A 95 -5.59 5.18 -14.37
N MET A 96 -4.44 4.65 -14.76
CA MET A 96 -4.33 3.34 -15.39
C MET A 96 -4.06 2.27 -14.31
N PRO A 97 -5.02 1.38 -13.99
CA PRO A 97 -4.79 0.33 -13.03
C PRO A 97 -3.82 -0.71 -13.59
N VAL A 98 -2.78 -1.03 -12.82
CA VAL A 98 -1.82 -2.09 -13.16
C VAL A 98 -1.89 -3.15 -12.07
N ALA A 99 -2.20 -4.37 -12.45
CA ALA A 99 -2.21 -5.52 -11.56
C ALA A 99 -0.90 -6.30 -11.74
N ILE A 100 -0.27 -6.66 -10.63
CA ILE A 100 0.96 -7.46 -10.62
C ILE A 100 0.72 -8.65 -9.70
N LYS A 101 1.00 -9.85 -10.20
CA LYS A 101 0.95 -11.08 -9.41
C LYS A 101 2.25 -11.84 -9.56
N TYR A 102 2.82 -12.24 -8.45
CA TYR A 102 4.01 -13.07 -8.44
C TYR A 102 3.63 -14.54 -8.43
N SER A 103 4.43 -15.41 -9.06
CA SER A 103 4.22 -16.86 -8.91
C SER A 103 4.44 -17.28 -7.45
N GLU A 104 3.64 -18.22 -6.93
CA GLU A 104 3.76 -18.74 -5.55
C GLU A 104 5.12 -19.40 -5.27
N SER A 105 5.81 -19.87 -6.30
CA SER A 105 7.19 -20.37 -6.20
C SER A 105 8.18 -19.29 -5.73
N SER A 106 7.80 -18.02 -5.87
CA SER A 106 8.59 -16.84 -5.50
C SER A 106 8.38 -16.51 -4.01
N ASN A 107 8.81 -17.40 -3.12
CA ASN A 107 8.66 -17.32 -1.66
C ASN A 107 9.27 -16.07 -0.95
N CYS A 108 9.70 -15.03 -1.68
CA CYS A 108 10.56 -13.96 -1.15
C CYS A 108 10.00 -12.53 -1.24
N MET A 109 8.79 -12.31 -1.79
CA MET A 109 8.33 -10.93 -2.04
C MET A 109 7.81 -10.19 -0.78
N TYR A 110 7.57 -10.89 0.34
CA TYR A 110 7.17 -10.25 1.58
C TYR A 110 8.37 -9.75 2.40
N GLN A 111 8.72 -8.48 2.24
CA GLN A 111 9.75 -7.84 3.06
C GLN A 111 9.16 -7.27 4.36
N ASN A 112 9.47 -7.83 5.52
CA ASN A 112 9.24 -7.16 6.80
C ASN A 112 10.53 -6.49 7.28
N SER A 113 10.63 -5.17 7.12
CA SER A 113 11.83 -4.39 7.48
C SER A 113 12.19 -4.44 8.96
N LYS A 114 11.25 -4.80 9.85
CA LYS A 114 11.54 -5.03 11.28
C LYS A 114 12.17 -6.39 11.55
N LYS A 115 11.88 -7.41 10.72
CA LYS A 115 12.39 -8.78 10.90
C LYS A 115 13.65 -9.07 10.09
N MET A 116 13.78 -8.43 8.93
CA MET A 116 14.90 -8.65 8.00
C MET A 116 15.49 -7.31 7.57
N GLY A 117 16.80 -7.15 7.80
CA GLY A 117 17.55 -5.98 7.33
C GLY A 117 17.56 -5.89 5.80
N PHE A 118 17.59 -4.66 5.28
CA PHE A 118 17.54 -4.38 3.84
C PHE A 118 18.61 -5.12 3.04
N MET A 119 19.85 -5.21 3.55
CA MET A 119 20.93 -5.92 2.86
C MET A 119 20.71 -7.43 2.77
N ARG A 120 20.19 -8.05 3.84
CA ARG A 120 19.85 -9.48 3.83
C ARG A 120 18.72 -9.77 2.85
N TYR A 121 17.75 -8.87 2.77
CA TYR A 121 16.70 -8.94 1.75
C TYR A 121 17.28 -8.84 0.32
N LEU A 122 18.16 -7.87 0.08
CA LEU A 122 18.78 -7.68 -1.22
C LEU A 122 19.61 -8.90 -1.66
N ILE A 123 20.40 -9.48 -0.74
CA ILE A 123 21.14 -10.72 -1.00
C ILE A 123 20.19 -11.88 -1.29
N SER A 124 19.12 -12.03 -0.49
CA SER A 124 18.14 -13.10 -0.72
C SER A 124 17.50 -13.00 -2.09
N LEU A 125 17.20 -11.78 -2.54
CA LEU A 125 16.66 -11.51 -3.85
C LEU A 125 17.66 -11.81 -4.97
N TRP A 126 18.91 -11.35 -4.84
CA TRP A 126 19.96 -11.62 -5.84
C TRP A 126 20.34 -13.10 -5.90
N SER A 127 20.14 -13.85 -4.82
CA SER A 127 20.33 -15.30 -4.79
C SER A 127 19.16 -16.09 -5.41
N GLN A 128 18.06 -15.43 -5.78
CA GLN A 128 16.96 -16.11 -6.47
C GLN A 128 17.30 -16.29 -7.96
N TRP A 129 17.15 -17.52 -8.45
CA TRP A 129 17.45 -17.87 -9.84
C TRP A 129 16.48 -17.22 -10.85
N ALA A 130 15.21 -17.04 -10.47
CA ALA A 130 14.21 -16.38 -11.29
C ALA A 130 13.11 -15.78 -10.40
N LEU A 131 12.59 -14.64 -10.83
CA LEU A 131 11.39 -14.01 -10.29
C LEU A 131 10.38 -13.90 -11.43
N ILE A 132 9.29 -14.66 -11.33
CA ILE A 132 8.24 -14.68 -12.36
C ILE A 132 7.06 -13.86 -11.83
N SER A 133 6.69 -12.84 -12.60
CA SER A 133 5.57 -11.95 -12.31
C SER A 133 4.72 -11.75 -13.55
N ASP A 134 3.42 -11.96 -13.39
CA ASP A 134 2.42 -11.63 -14.38
C ASP A 134 1.95 -10.18 -14.16
N ILE A 135 1.93 -9.40 -15.23
CA ILE A 135 1.59 -7.97 -15.21
C ILE A 135 0.43 -7.73 -16.17
N TRP A 136 -0.63 -7.11 -15.68
CA TRP A 136 -1.80 -6.73 -16.47
C TRP A 136 -2.00 -5.22 -16.43
N PHE A 137 -1.96 -4.60 -17.61
CA PHE A 137 -2.37 -3.21 -17.81
C PHE A 137 -3.86 -3.18 -18.12
N MET A 138 -4.63 -2.44 -17.32
CA MET A 138 -6.07 -2.32 -17.48
C MET A 138 -6.42 -1.01 -18.21
N ALA A 139 -7.64 -0.91 -18.71
CA ALA A 139 -8.12 0.32 -19.33
C ALA A 139 -8.06 1.50 -18.34
N PRO A 140 -7.75 2.72 -18.83
CA PRO A 140 -7.71 3.90 -17.98
C PRO A 140 -9.08 4.19 -17.36
N VAL A 141 -9.04 4.72 -16.14
CA VAL A 141 -10.23 4.98 -15.32
C VAL A 141 -10.15 6.39 -14.76
N GLN A 142 -11.26 7.11 -14.89
CA GLN A 142 -11.44 8.44 -14.33
C GLN A 142 -12.32 8.40 -13.09
N ARG A 143 -12.15 9.41 -12.23
CA ARG A 143 -13.05 9.65 -11.09
C ARG A 143 -14.36 10.22 -11.60
N GLN A 144 -15.49 9.74 -11.08
CA GLN A 144 -16.80 10.33 -11.41
C GLN A 144 -16.98 11.68 -10.70
N ILE A 145 -17.89 12.52 -11.22
CA ILE A 145 -18.07 13.91 -10.75
C ILE A 145 -18.47 13.96 -9.27
N ASP A 146 -19.32 13.02 -8.82
CA ASP A 146 -19.84 12.96 -7.45
C ASP A 146 -19.22 11.84 -6.60
N GLU A 147 -18.16 11.17 -7.08
CA GLU A 147 -17.51 10.06 -6.36
C GLU A 147 -16.39 10.61 -5.45
N PRO A 148 -16.43 10.35 -4.13
CA PRO A 148 -15.35 10.75 -3.24
C PRO A 148 -14.07 9.97 -3.58
N ALA A 149 -12.90 10.58 -3.34
CA ALA A 149 -11.61 9.98 -3.72
C ALA A 149 -11.34 8.63 -3.04
N GLU A 150 -11.93 8.40 -1.86
CA GLU A 150 -11.83 7.14 -1.12
C GLU A 150 -12.60 6.01 -1.82
N ASP A 151 -13.81 6.28 -2.32
CA ASP A 151 -14.61 5.31 -3.07
C ASP A 151 -13.96 5.01 -4.43
N PHE A 152 -13.39 6.03 -5.08
CA PHE A 152 -12.63 5.82 -6.32
C PHE A 152 -11.41 4.92 -6.08
N ALA A 153 -10.65 5.17 -5.00
CA ALA A 153 -9.52 4.32 -4.62
C ALA A 153 -9.97 2.88 -4.34
N HIS A 154 -11.09 2.69 -3.65
CA HIS A 154 -11.67 1.38 -3.37
C HIS A 154 -12.12 0.67 -4.67
N ARG A 155 -12.74 1.38 -5.61
CA ARG A 155 -13.13 0.84 -6.92
C ARG A 155 -11.91 0.35 -7.71
N VAL A 156 -10.85 1.15 -7.77
CA VAL A 156 -9.59 0.76 -8.43
C VAL A 156 -8.94 -0.44 -7.72
N GLN A 157 -8.96 -0.46 -6.38
CA GLN A 157 -8.49 -1.61 -5.59
C GLN A 157 -9.26 -2.89 -5.97
N LEU A 158 -10.59 -2.83 -6.07
CA LEU A 158 -11.41 -3.98 -6.46
C LEU A 158 -11.09 -4.45 -7.88
N MET A 159 -10.87 -3.54 -8.83
CA MET A 159 -10.49 -3.87 -10.21
C MET A 159 -9.15 -4.64 -10.25
N ILE A 160 -8.13 -4.11 -9.58
CA ILE A 160 -6.80 -4.75 -9.50
C ILE A 160 -6.88 -6.10 -8.79
N SER A 161 -7.62 -6.16 -7.68
CA SER A 161 -7.76 -7.37 -6.88
C SER A 161 -8.48 -8.47 -7.65
N LYS A 162 -9.54 -8.11 -8.38
CA LYS A 162 -10.26 -9.05 -9.26
C LYS A 162 -9.35 -9.58 -10.36
N GLN A 163 -8.53 -8.74 -10.98
CA GLN A 163 -7.64 -9.15 -12.05
C GLN A 163 -6.51 -10.06 -11.55
N ALA A 164 -5.86 -9.70 -10.44
CA ALA A 164 -4.78 -10.50 -9.85
C ALA A 164 -5.28 -11.74 -9.06
N GLY A 165 -6.59 -11.84 -8.80
CA GLY A 165 -7.16 -12.87 -7.92
C GLY A 165 -6.72 -12.70 -6.46
N LEU A 166 -6.56 -11.46 -6.01
CA LEU A 166 -6.22 -11.09 -4.64
C LEU A 166 -7.50 -10.84 -3.83
N ILE A 167 -7.44 -11.09 -2.53
CA ILE A 167 -8.57 -10.82 -1.64
C ILE A 167 -8.46 -9.37 -1.13
N PRO A 168 -9.42 -8.48 -1.48
CA PRO A 168 -9.39 -7.10 -1.01
C PRO A 168 -9.69 -7.02 0.49
N ARG A 169 -8.92 -6.17 1.18
CA ARG A 169 -9.05 -5.92 2.61
C ARG A 169 -9.02 -4.42 2.89
N GLN A 170 -9.95 -3.96 3.71
CA GLN A 170 -10.05 -2.56 4.14
C GLN A 170 -9.25 -2.29 5.42
N TRP A 171 -8.04 -2.84 5.50
CA TRP A 171 -7.13 -2.58 6.62
C TRP A 171 -5.89 -1.83 6.14
N ASP A 172 -5.25 -1.09 7.04
CA ASP A 172 -4.03 -0.37 6.72
C ASP A 172 -2.84 -1.34 6.60
N GLY A 173 -2.04 -1.23 5.53
CA GLY A 173 -0.79 -1.99 5.39
C GLY A 173 0.18 -1.80 6.56
N MET A 174 0.08 -0.67 7.28
CA MET A 174 0.87 -0.40 8.49
C MET A 174 0.63 -1.38 9.64
N LEU A 175 -0.50 -2.11 9.66
CA LEU A 175 -0.77 -3.17 10.64
C LEU A 175 0.31 -4.26 10.65
N LYS A 176 1.04 -4.44 9.53
CA LYS A 176 2.21 -5.31 9.43
C LYS A 176 3.30 -5.04 10.47
N TYR A 177 3.39 -3.81 10.95
CA TYR A 177 4.41 -3.38 11.91
C TYR A 177 3.94 -3.45 13.37
N ILE A 178 2.65 -3.69 13.60
CA ILE A 178 2.06 -3.73 14.93
C ILE A 178 2.17 -5.18 15.43
N GLN A 179 2.85 -5.37 16.56
CA GLN A 179 2.77 -6.64 17.29
C GLN A 179 1.55 -6.57 18.20
N ILE A 180 0.60 -7.48 17.98
CA ILE A 180 -0.61 -7.57 18.79
C ILE A 180 -0.22 -8.19 20.13
N SER A 181 -0.53 -7.49 21.23
CA SER A 181 -0.34 -8.02 22.58
C SER A 181 -1.24 -9.22 22.82
N GLN A 182 -0.74 -10.23 23.53
CA GLN A 182 -1.49 -11.45 23.85
C GLN A 182 -2.80 -11.13 24.56
N LYS A 183 -2.81 -10.12 25.43
CA LYS A 183 -4.01 -9.65 26.13
C LYS A 183 -5.15 -9.26 25.19
N MET A 184 -4.84 -8.56 24.09
CA MET A 184 -5.86 -8.15 23.11
C MET A 184 -6.42 -9.35 22.32
N ILE A 185 -5.59 -10.38 22.11
CA ILE A 185 -6.02 -11.61 21.46
C ILE A 185 -7.00 -12.34 22.37
N ASP A 186 -6.65 -12.46 23.66
CA ASP A 186 -7.46 -13.15 24.66
C ASP A 186 -8.81 -12.45 24.90
N GLU A 187 -8.82 -11.11 25.00
CA GLU A 187 -10.06 -10.32 25.09
C GLU A 187 -10.98 -10.53 23.88
N ARG A 188 -10.39 -10.61 22.67
CA ARG A 188 -11.15 -10.82 21.44
C ARG A 188 -11.66 -12.25 21.31
N HIS A 189 -10.86 -13.24 21.75
CA HIS A 189 -11.30 -14.63 21.87
C HIS A 189 -12.46 -14.77 22.86
N GLN A 190 -12.40 -14.10 24.01
CA GLN A 190 -13.50 -14.07 24.99
C GLN A 190 -14.75 -13.43 24.40
N THR A 191 -14.61 -12.34 23.65
CA THR A 191 -15.74 -11.68 22.97
C THR A 191 -16.41 -12.63 21.97
N TYR A 192 -15.64 -13.32 21.13
CA TYR A 192 -16.19 -14.30 20.18
C TYR A 192 -16.79 -15.52 20.88
N ALA A 193 -16.17 -16.00 21.96
CA ALA A 193 -16.69 -17.11 22.74
C ALA A 193 -18.06 -16.77 23.38
N LYS A 194 -18.22 -15.53 23.87
CA LYS A 194 -19.51 -14.99 24.35
C LYS A 194 -20.54 -14.88 23.21
N GLN A 195 -20.15 -14.41 22.02
CA GLN A 195 -21.05 -14.33 20.86
C GLN A 195 -21.52 -15.71 20.36
N LEU A 196 -20.66 -16.73 20.48
CA LEU A 196 -20.96 -18.10 20.10
C LEU A 196 -21.70 -18.88 21.20
N GLY A 197 -21.98 -18.26 22.36
CA GLY A 197 -22.67 -18.90 23.48
C GLY A 197 -21.86 -19.99 24.19
N LEU A 198 -20.53 -20.02 24.00
CA LEU A 198 -19.63 -20.98 24.64
C LEU A 198 -19.25 -20.58 26.07
N VAL A 199 -19.59 -19.36 26.48
CA VAL A 199 -19.32 -18.78 27.81
C VAL A 199 -20.60 -18.08 28.28
N GLU A 200 -21.08 -18.40 29.48
CA GLU A 200 -22.23 -17.72 30.08
C GLU A 200 -21.94 -16.22 30.27
N ARG A 201 -22.90 -15.37 29.94
CA ARG A 201 -22.82 -13.92 30.15
C ARG A 201 -22.84 -13.68 31.66
N GLY A 202 -21.68 -13.38 32.25
CA GLY A 202 -21.60 -13.01 33.66
C GLY A 202 -22.26 -11.65 33.91
N GLU A 203 -22.82 -11.47 35.11
CA GLU A 203 -23.53 -10.25 35.55
C GLU A 203 -22.70 -8.96 35.41
N ASP A 204 -21.36 -9.05 35.37
CA ASP A 204 -20.45 -7.90 35.18
C ASP A 204 -20.47 -7.30 33.75
N ASP A 205 -20.95 -8.05 32.75
CA ASP A 205 -21.02 -7.59 31.35
C ASP A 205 -22.24 -6.67 31.09
N GLU A 206 -23.34 -6.82 31.83
CA GLU A 206 -24.52 -5.94 31.72
C GLU A 206 -24.22 -4.52 32.21
N PHE A 207 -23.37 -4.39 33.23
CA PHE A 207 -22.94 -3.09 33.76
C PHE A 207 -22.03 -2.35 32.75
N SER A 208 -21.15 -3.08 32.06
CA SER A 208 -20.24 -2.53 31.05
C SER A 208 -20.96 -2.12 29.75
N ALA A 209 -21.98 -2.88 29.33
CA ALA A 209 -22.82 -2.55 28.19
C ALA A 209 -23.69 -1.30 28.44
N SER A 210 -24.21 -1.12 29.66
CA SER A 210 -24.99 0.07 30.03
C SER A 210 -24.14 1.35 30.07
N MET A 211 -22.88 1.24 30.50
CA MET A 211 -21.92 2.36 30.52
C MET A 211 -21.50 2.77 29.10
N SER A 212 -21.33 1.82 28.19
CA SER A 212 -20.97 2.07 26.79
C SER A 212 -22.09 2.78 26.02
N ALA A 213 -23.35 2.40 26.28
CA ALA A 213 -24.52 3.04 25.70
C ALA A 213 -24.77 4.48 26.22
N SER A 214 -24.24 4.81 27.40
CA SER A 214 -24.39 6.12 28.04
C SER A 214 -23.37 7.16 27.55
N VAL A 215 -22.27 6.74 26.91
CA VAL A 215 -21.19 7.63 26.43
C VAL A 215 -21.42 8.10 24.97
N GLN A 216 -22.38 7.49 24.26
CA GLN A 216 -22.72 7.85 22.87
C GLN A 216 -23.94 8.78 22.73
N LYS A 217 -24.37 9.44 23.81
CA LYS A 217 -25.50 10.39 23.80
C LYS A 217 -25.08 11.80 24.18
#